data_AF-A0A7V7NW61-F1
#
_entry.id   AF-A0A7V7NW61-F1
#
_cell.length_a   1.000
_cell.length_b   1.000
_cell.length_c   1.000
_cell.angle_alpha   90.00
_cell.angle_beta   90.00
_cell.angle_gamma   90.00
#
_symmetry.space_group_name_H-M   'P 1'
#
loop_
_entity.id
_entity.type
_entity.pdbx_description
1 polymer ?
#
loop_
_entity_poly.entity_id
_entity_poly.type
_entity_poly.pdbx_seq_one_letter_code
_entity_poly.pdbx_strand_id
1 'polypeptide(L)' 'MQHDKTIYAYVYTHHDGTETTLIATVDNQQKPLVSRCVQEIKSMSSLAIDMAAQHNLRVKLVKYQKEQEIDFGMFLK' A
#
# COMPACT_ATOMS: atom_id res chain seq x y z
N MET A 1 -6.45 20.98 15.20
CA MET A 1 -6.99 20.21 14.05
C MET A 1 -6.45 18.81 14.18
N GLN A 2 -7.32 17.80 14.24
CA GLN A 2 -6.94 16.41 14.47
C GLN A 2 -6.30 15.90 13.16
N HIS A 3 -4.97 15.74 13.14
CA HIS A 3 -4.29 15.16 11.99
C HIS A 3 -4.70 13.69 11.92
N ASP A 4 -5.57 13.35 10.97
CA ASP A 4 -5.86 11.97 10.65
C ASP A 4 -4.58 11.36 10.06
N LYS A 5 -3.84 10.63 10.90
CA LYS A 5 -2.58 9.95 10.54
C LYS A 5 -2.83 8.65 9.77
N THR A 6 -4.07 8.38 9.40
CA THR A 6 -4.43 7.16 8.70
C THR A 6 -3.78 7.13 7.32
N ILE A 7 -3.05 6.05 7.05
CA ILE A 7 -2.53 5.73 5.73
C ILE A 7 -3.30 4.54 5.17
N TYR A 8 -3.64 4.57 3.90
CA TYR A 8 -4.24 3.44 3.19
C TYR A 8 -3.27 2.90 2.13
N ALA A 9 -3.31 1.60 1.89
CA ALA A 9 -2.57 0.97 0.80
C ALA A 9 -3.41 -0.07 0.07
N TYR A 10 -3.17 -0.22 -1.23
CA TYR A 10 -3.59 -1.42 -1.94
C TYR A 10 -2.56 -2.52 -1.71
N VAL A 11 -3.01 -3.68 -1.26
CA VAL A 11 -2.17 -4.87 -1.04
C VAL A 11 -2.72 -6.06 -1.80
N TYR A 12 -1.84 -6.95 -2.24
CA TYR A 12 -2.22 -8.24 -2.80
C TYR A 12 -1.73 -9.36 -1.88
N THR A 13 -2.46 -10.47 -1.90
CA THR A 13 -2.13 -11.67 -1.12
C THR A 13 -1.40 -12.68 -2.01
N HIS A 14 -0.23 -13.11 -1.56
CA HIS A 14 0.55 -14.18 -2.18
C HIS A 14 -0.05 -15.55 -1.87
N HIS A 15 0.44 -16.60 -2.56
CA HIS A 15 -0.03 -17.97 -2.35
C HIS A 15 0.24 -18.52 -0.94
N ASP A 16 1.27 -18.02 -0.27
CA ASP A 16 1.64 -18.37 1.10
C ASP A 16 0.82 -17.59 2.17
N GLY A 17 -0.11 -16.75 1.74
CA GLY A 17 -0.93 -15.92 2.61
C GLY A 17 -0.28 -14.62 3.07
N THR A 18 0.97 -14.34 2.66
CA THR A 18 1.62 -13.06 2.94
C THR A 18 0.98 -11.94 2.12
N GLU A 19 1.02 -10.72 2.65
CA GLU A 19 0.44 -9.54 2.00
C GLU A 19 1.54 -8.55 1.64
N THR A 20 1.48 -8.01 0.43
CA THR A 20 2.46 -7.05 -0.06
C THR A 20 1.75 -5.86 -0.70
N THR A 21 2.26 -4.67 -0.43
CA THR A 21 1.79 -3.43 -1.06
C THR A 21 2.00 -3.48 -2.56
N LEU A 22 0.96 -3.13 -3.31
CA LEU A 22 1.01 -3.05 -4.77
C LEU A 22 1.97 -1.92 -5.19
N ILE A 23 2.90 -2.21 -6.10
CA ILE A 23 3.87 -1.25 -6.62
C ILE A 23 3.53 -1.00 -8.09
N ALA A 24 3.13 0.22 -8.42
CA ALA A 24 2.85 0.63 -9.79
C ALA A 24 4.00 1.47 -10.35
N THR A 25 4.19 1.43 -11.67
CA THR A 25 5.10 2.36 -12.36
C THR A 25 4.30 3.60 -12.76
N VAL A 26 4.62 4.74 -12.16
CA VAL A 26 4.03 6.06 -12.47
C VAL A 26 5.17 7.01 -12.79
N ASP A 27 5.13 7.67 -13.94
CA ASP A 27 6.18 8.57 -14.43
C ASP A 27 7.57 7.90 -14.48
N ASN A 28 7.64 6.66 -14.99
CA ASN A 28 8.85 5.81 -15.01
C ASN A 28 9.46 5.53 -13.62
N GLN A 29 8.73 5.76 -12.55
CA GLN A 29 9.16 5.45 -11.18
C GLN A 29 8.26 4.41 -10.55
N GLN A 30 8.85 3.41 -9.92
CA GLN A 30 8.11 2.48 -9.09
C GLN A 30 7.65 3.17 -7.81
N LYS A 31 6.35 3.25 -7.62
CA LYS A 31 5.71 3.88 -6.46
C LYS A 31 4.73 2.91 -5.82
N PRO A 32 4.77 2.74 -4.48
CA PRO A 32 3.76 1.97 -3.79
C PRO A 32 2.42 2.69 -3.87
N LEU A 33 1.32 1.94 -4.06
CA LEU A 33 -0.03 2.51 -4.06
C LEU A 33 -0.51 2.76 -2.63
N VAL A 34 0.08 3.78 -2.01
CA VAL A 34 -0.11 4.18 -0.62
C VAL A 34 -0.45 5.65 -0.58
N SER A 35 -1.51 6.04 0.11
CA SER A 35 -1.81 7.44 0.35
C SER A 35 -2.68 7.65 1.59
N ARG A 36 -2.62 8.87 2.12
CA ARG A 36 -3.52 9.41 3.15
C ARG A 36 -4.65 10.25 2.53
N CYS A 37 -4.55 10.60 1.25
CA CYS A 37 -5.50 11.45 0.54
C CYS A 37 -6.58 10.58 -0.12
N VAL A 38 -7.84 10.78 0.27
CA VAL A 38 -8.99 10.03 -0.27
C VAL A 38 -9.08 10.16 -1.80
N GLN A 39 -8.79 11.34 -2.34
CA GLN A 39 -8.85 11.57 -3.78
C GLN A 39 -7.77 10.75 -4.51
N GLU A 40 -6.55 10.72 -3.98
CA GLU A 40 -5.47 9.90 -4.53
C GLU A 40 -5.78 8.41 -4.42
N ILE A 41 -6.35 7.94 -3.29
CA ILE A 41 -6.75 6.54 -3.11
C ILE A 41 -7.76 6.11 -4.17
N LYS A 42 -8.72 6.99 -4.49
CA LYS A 42 -9.69 6.75 -5.56
C LYS A 42 -9.01 6.72 -6.93
N SER A 43 -8.12 7.67 -7.23
CA SER A 43 -7.38 7.68 -8.50
C SER A 43 -6.49 6.44 -8.69
N MET A 44 -5.87 5.95 -7.61
CA MET A 44 -5.05 4.74 -7.62
C MET A 44 -5.87 3.44 -7.78
N SER A 45 -7.18 3.48 -7.55
CA SER A 45 -8.03 2.28 -7.64
C SER A 45 -8.03 1.66 -9.04
N SER A 46 -8.06 2.49 -10.10
CA SER A 46 -8.01 2.00 -11.47
C SER A 46 -6.72 1.26 -11.77
N LEU A 47 -5.57 1.82 -11.36
CA LEU A 47 -4.26 1.16 -11.49
C LEU A 47 -4.23 -0.17 -10.73
N ALA A 48 -4.78 -0.20 -9.52
CA ALA A 48 -4.84 -1.42 -8.72
C ALA A 48 -5.70 -2.51 -9.38
N ILE A 49 -6.82 -2.13 -10.00
CA ILE A 49 -7.71 -3.04 -10.74
C ILE A 49 -7.01 -3.58 -11.99
N ASP A 50 -6.39 -2.70 -12.79
CA ASP A 50 -5.71 -3.09 -14.03
C ASP A 50 -4.58 -4.09 -13.72
N MET A 51 -3.77 -3.81 -12.70
CA MET A 51 -2.72 -4.72 -12.25
C MET A 51 -3.29 -6.05 -11.72
N ALA A 52 -4.38 -6.00 -10.96
CA ALA A 52 -5.05 -7.20 -10.47
C ALA A 52 -5.52 -8.10 -11.62
N ALA A 53 -6.10 -7.51 -12.67
CA ALA A 53 -6.56 -8.23 -13.84
C ALA A 53 -5.38 -8.81 -14.66
N GLN A 54 -4.34 -8.02 -14.91
CA GLN A 54 -3.18 -8.45 -15.70
C GLN A 54 -2.39 -9.60 -15.05
N HIS A 55 -2.30 -9.60 -13.73
CA HIS A 55 -1.49 -10.55 -12.97
C HIS A 55 -2.33 -11.59 -12.21
N ASN A 56 -3.65 -11.61 -12.41
CA ASN A 56 -4.61 -12.47 -11.70
C ASN A 56 -4.44 -12.39 -10.16
N LEU A 57 -4.27 -11.17 -9.64
CA LEU A 57 -4.05 -10.92 -8.22
C LEU A 57 -5.36 -10.64 -7.50
N ARG A 58 -5.45 -11.10 -6.25
CA ARG A 58 -6.49 -10.66 -5.32
C ARG A 58 -5.99 -9.44 -4.54
N VAL A 59 -6.50 -8.26 -4.91
CA VAL A 59 -6.13 -6.97 -4.30
C VAL A 59 -7.20 -6.50 -3.31
N LYS A 60 -6.78 -5.88 -2.21
CA LYS A 60 -7.65 -5.21 -1.22
C LYS A 60 -7.08 -3.87 -0.77
N LEU A 61 -7.94 -2.98 -0.30
CA LEU A 61 -7.54 -1.72 0.34
C LEU A 61 -7.44 -1.96 1.86
N VAL A 62 -6.28 -1.66 2.45
CA VAL A 62 -6.04 -1.77 3.89
C VAL A 62 -5.84 -0.41 4.53
N LYS A 63 -6.24 -0.28 5.79
CA LYS A 63 -6.10 0.93 6.62
C LYS A 63 -5.00 0.70 7.66
N TYR A 64 -3.91 1.45 7.58
CA TYR A 64 -2.86 1.51 8.60
C TYR A 64 -3.16 2.65 9.57
N GLN A 65 -3.44 2.29 10.82
CA GLN A 65 -3.76 3.27 11.89
C GLN A 65 -2.61 3.48 12.88
N LYS A 66 -1.59 2.61 12.88
CA LYS A 66 -0.57 2.59 13.92
C LYS A 66 0.77 2.99 13.31
N GLU A 67 1.36 4.08 13.82
CA GLU A 67 2.80 4.31 13.72
C GLU A 67 3.45 3.13 14.46
N GLN A 68 3.95 2.15 13.70
CA GLN A 68 4.87 1.15 14.24
C GLN A 68 6.27 1.68 14.01
N GLU A 69 6.81 2.34 15.03
CA GLU A 69 8.21 2.72 15.06
C GLU A 69 9.02 1.48 15.42
N ILE A 70 9.96 1.10 14.55
CA ILE A 70 10.92 0.03 14.81
C ILE A 70 12.25 0.72 15.06
N ASP A 71 12.73 0.67 16.31
CA ASP A 71 14.07 1.12 16.65
C ASP A 71 15.10 0.04 16.24
N PHE A 72 15.76 0.27 15.10
CA PHE A 72 16.82 -0.62 14.61
C PHE A 72 18.06 -0.63 15.50
N GLY A 73 18.25 0.38 16.36
CA GLY A 73 19.32 0.43 17.35
C GLY A 73 19.20 -0.68 18.40
N MET A 74 18.00 -1.24 18.61
CA MET A 74 17.79 -2.39 19.51
C MET A 74 18.24 -3.74 18.90
N PHE A 75 18.47 -3.81 17.59
CA PHE A 75 18.85 -5.05 16.87
C PHE A 75 20.34 -5.12 16.53
N LEU A 76 21.07 -4.01 16.65
CA LEU A 76 22.52 -3.97 16.48
C LEU A 76 23.17 -4.09 17.86
N LYS A 77 23.80 -5.23 18.14
CA LYS A 77 24.70 -5.40 19.31
C LYS A 77 26.12 -4.99 18.95
#